data_AF-A0A7Y5TWM3-F1
#
_entry.id   AF-A0A7Y5TWM3-F1
#
_cell.length_a   1.000
_cell.length_b   1.000
_cell.length_c   1.000
_cell.angle_alpha   90.00
_cell.angle_beta   90.00
_cell.angle_gamma   90.00
#
_symmetry.space_group_name_H-M   'P 1'
#
loop_
_entity.id
_entity.type
_entity.pdbx_description
1 polymer ?
#
loop_
_entity_poly.entity_id
_entity_poly.type
_entity_poly.pdbx_seq_one_letter_code
_entity_poly.pdbx_strand_id
1 'polypeptide(L)'
;MILADTRHQLTRNDAELVARLIARDSGAELSLVEQTLADHGIDAVLDDPRLPAALLRSRQGACASLPLFAYVMVRHALRRLGEEDRLLADYLAALMLHFGLRDRAWRVGEADDQVYTTLAELFADVDDPDGRRSFLVRTHLGNYALWVSGFFPDHIEHRRWRKGGPDLDYFEAMGRRGFRLAADHRLAENHGMATLYATAAERFGLLRAALNDVSDALLFPDRHSPDRLMRQVTNEARWRRVS
;
A
#
# COMPACT_ATOMS: atom_id res chain seq x y z
N MET A 1 11.77 -8.93 5.46
CA MET A 1 10.67 -9.18 4.52
C MET A 1 9.46 -8.42 5.04
N ILE A 2 8.66 -7.81 4.18
CA ILE A 2 7.45 -7.10 4.60
C ILE A 2 6.34 -8.14 4.80
N LEU A 3 5.61 -8.03 5.91
CA LEU A 3 4.51 -8.93 6.27
C LEU A 3 3.18 -8.17 6.22
N ALA A 4 2.08 -8.88 5.99
CA ALA A 4 0.73 -8.33 6.01
C ALA A 4 0.15 -8.34 7.43
N ASP A 5 0.75 -7.56 8.34
CA ASP A 5 0.44 -7.61 9.78
C ASP A 5 0.04 -6.26 10.40
N THR A 6 -0.19 -5.22 9.61
CA THR A 6 -0.40 -3.84 10.12
C THR A 6 -1.52 -3.75 11.15
N ARG A 7 -2.65 -4.42 10.94
CA ARG A 7 -3.76 -4.47 11.91
C ARG A 7 -3.40 -5.13 13.24
N HIS A 8 -2.49 -6.10 13.25
CA HIS A 8 -2.04 -6.74 14.48
C HIS A 8 -1.20 -5.80 15.35
N GLN A 9 -0.67 -4.72 14.76
CA GLN A 9 0.09 -3.70 15.49
C GLN A 9 -0.82 -2.64 16.14
N LEU A 10 -2.13 -2.68 15.88
CA LEU A 10 -3.08 -1.72 16.44
C LEU A 10 -3.31 -1.97 17.92
N THR A 11 -3.28 -0.88 18.68
CA THR A 11 -3.38 -0.90 20.13
C THR A 11 -4.79 -0.57 20.61
N ARG A 12 -5.03 -0.75 21.90
CA ARG A 12 -6.27 -0.24 22.54
C ARG A 12 -6.44 1.27 22.35
N ASN A 13 -5.34 2.03 22.40
CA ASN A 13 -5.38 3.48 22.19
C ASN A 13 -5.85 3.84 20.77
N ASP A 14 -5.47 3.04 19.77
CA ASP A 14 -5.94 3.19 18.39
C ASP A 14 -7.45 2.95 18.30
N ALA A 15 -7.95 1.89 18.94
CA ALA A 15 -9.39 1.60 18.97
C ALA A 15 -10.21 2.71 19.64
N GLU A 16 -9.75 3.21 20.79
CA GLU A 16 -10.39 4.33 21.50
C GLU A 16 -10.36 5.61 20.66
N LEU A 17 -9.25 5.89 19.99
CA LEU A 17 -9.14 7.04 19.09
C LEU A 17 -10.12 6.92 17.93
N VAL A 18 -10.21 5.76 17.27
CA VAL A 18 -11.17 5.51 16.18
C VAL A 18 -12.60 5.77 16.66
N ALA A 19 -12.98 5.26 17.84
CA ALA A 19 -14.31 5.48 18.39
C ALA A 19 -14.63 6.97 18.58
N ARG A 20 -13.69 7.74 19.16
CA ARG A 20 -13.85 9.19 19.34
C ARG A 20 -13.89 9.95 18.01
N LEU A 21 -13.07 9.57 17.03
CA LEU A 21 -13.05 10.20 15.71
C LEU A 21 -14.37 10.01 14.97
N ILE A 22 -14.98 8.83 15.09
CA ILE A 22 -16.27 8.50 14.47
C ILE A 22 -17.41 9.22 15.20
N ALA A 23 -17.43 9.14 16.53
CA ALA A 23 -18.48 9.71 17.37
C ALA A 23 -18.44 11.25 17.46
N ARG A 24 -17.26 11.86 17.20
CA ARG A 24 -16.99 13.29 17.39
C ARG A 24 -17.34 13.70 18.83
N ASP A 25 -18.29 14.62 19.01
CA ASP A 25 -18.73 15.11 20.33
C ASP A 25 -20.05 14.45 20.81
N SER A 26 -20.54 13.40 20.12
CA SER A 26 -21.79 12.73 20.47
C SER A 26 -21.55 11.54 21.40
N GLY A 27 -22.00 11.65 22.65
CA GLY A 27 -21.91 10.55 23.62
C GLY A 27 -22.73 9.31 23.23
N ALA A 28 -23.89 9.50 22.57
CA ALA A 28 -24.72 8.40 22.11
C ALA A 28 -24.08 7.62 20.95
N GLU A 29 -23.45 8.34 20.00
CA GLU A 29 -22.68 7.69 18.92
C GLU A 29 -21.46 6.97 19.49
N LEU A 30 -20.79 7.54 20.50
CA LEU A 30 -19.64 6.91 21.12
C LEU A 30 -20.02 5.55 21.72
N SER A 31 -21.12 5.47 22.48
CA SER A 31 -21.60 4.21 23.03
C SER A 31 -21.95 3.18 21.95
N LEU A 32 -22.51 3.61 20.81
CA LEU A 32 -22.81 2.71 19.69
C LEU A 32 -21.53 2.15 19.04
N VAL A 33 -20.52 2.99 18.85
CA VAL A 33 -19.23 2.57 18.27
C VAL A 33 -18.46 1.67 19.23
N GLU A 34 -18.51 1.97 20.54
CA GLU A 34 -17.94 1.11 21.59
C GLU A 34 -18.62 -0.25 21.64
N GLN A 35 -19.95 -0.30 21.48
CA GLN A 35 -20.69 -1.55 21.37
C GLN A 35 -20.29 -2.34 20.11
N THR A 36 -20.17 -1.66 18.96
CA THR A 36 -19.71 -2.28 17.71
C THR A 36 -18.30 -2.85 17.85
N LEU A 37 -17.40 -2.13 18.53
CA LEU A 37 -16.05 -2.61 18.86
C LEU A 37 -16.07 -3.87 19.73
N ALA A 38 -16.97 -3.92 20.72
CA ALA A 38 -17.11 -5.07 21.59
C ALA A 38 -17.68 -6.31 20.87
N ASP A 39 -18.68 -6.11 20.01
CA ASP A 39 -19.43 -7.19 19.37
C ASP A 39 -18.72 -7.73 18.11
N HIS A 40 -18.06 -6.85 17.35
CA HIS A 40 -17.50 -7.16 16.03
C HIS A 40 -16.00 -6.89 15.89
N GLY A 41 -15.36 -6.34 16.93
CA GLY A 41 -13.93 -6.03 16.91
C GLY A 41 -13.58 -4.77 16.10
N ILE A 42 -12.27 -4.48 16.05
CA ILE A 42 -11.74 -3.25 15.45
C ILE A 42 -11.98 -3.16 13.94
N ASP A 43 -11.99 -4.29 13.23
CA ASP A 43 -12.18 -4.32 11.77
C ASP A 43 -13.50 -3.69 11.33
N ALA A 44 -14.56 -3.84 12.12
CA ALA A 44 -15.88 -3.29 11.81
C ALA A 44 -15.87 -1.76 11.80
N VAL A 45 -15.07 -1.12 12.64
CA VAL A 45 -15.00 0.34 12.75
C VAL A 45 -13.93 0.96 11.85
N LEU A 46 -12.87 0.22 11.49
CA LEU A 46 -11.85 0.71 10.55
C LEU A 46 -12.42 0.97 9.15
N ASP A 47 -13.50 0.28 8.80
CA ASP A 47 -14.22 0.39 7.55
C ASP A 47 -15.26 1.54 7.54
N ASP A 48 -15.40 2.33 8.62
CA ASP A 48 -16.31 3.48 8.68
C ASP A 48 -15.88 4.59 7.70
N PRO A 49 -16.75 5.04 6.77
CA PRO A 49 -16.39 6.00 5.72
C PRO A 49 -16.04 7.40 6.25
N ARG A 50 -16.40 7.71 7.50
CA ARG A 50 -16.06 8.99 8.15
C ARG A 50 -14.58 9.04 8.56
N LEU A 51 -13.95 7.89 8.77
CA LEU A 51 -12.64 7.77 9.41
C LEU A 51 -11.50 8.44 8.64
N PRO A 52 -11.34 8.29 7.31
CA PRO A 52 -10.25 8.95 6.57
C PRO A 52 -10.28 10.47 6.70
N ALA A 53 -11.47 11.07 6.57
CA ALA A 53 -11.64 12.50 6.71
C ALA A 53 -11.41 12.97 8.15
N ALA A 54 -11.85 12.18 9.14
CA ALA A 54 -11.64 12.48 10.55
C ALA A 54 -10.15 12.44 10.92
N LEU A 55 -9.39 11.45 10.43
CA LEU A 55 -7.94 11.35 10.64
C LEU A 55 -7.19 12.55 10.07
N LEU A 56 -7.58 13.05 8.90
CA LEU A 56 -6.89 14.16 8.24
C LEU A 56 -7.28 15.55 8.76
N ARG A 57 -8.53 15.73 9.18
CA ARG A 57 -9.08 17.08 9.47
C ARG A 57 -9.25 17.37 10.95
N SER A 58 -9.31 16.35 11.80
CA SER A 58 -9.49 16.57 13.24
C SER A 58 -8.13 16.76 13.93
N ARG A 59 -8.12 17.53 15.02
CA ARG A 59 -6.92 17.65 15.87
C ARG A 59 -6.54 16.33 16.53
N GLN A 60 -7.54 15.53 16.90
CA GLN A 60 -7.31 14.21 17.51
C GLN A 60 -6.69 13.22 16.51
N GLY A 61 -6.94 13.39 15.21
CA GLY A 61 -6.35 12.55 14.16
C GLY A 61 -4.82 12.59 14.15
N ALA A 62 -4.21 13.69 14.59
CA ALA A 62 -2.75 13.78 14.74
C ALA A 62 -2.18 12.85 15.82
N CYS A 63 -3.02 12.31 16.71
CA CYS A 63 -2.63 11.33 17.73
C CYS A 63 -2.68 9.89 17.21
N ALA A 64 -3.10 9.65 15.96
CA ALA A 64 -3.14 8.32 15.38
C ALA A 64 -1.74 7.72 15.28
N SER A 65 -1.60 6.44 15.62
CA SER A 65 -0.38 5.71 15.32
C SER A 65 -0.18 5.65 13.80
N LEU A 66 1.08 5.59 13.35
CA LEU A 66 1.40 5.44 11.93
C LEU A 66 0.76 4.16 11.32
N PRO A 67 0.75 2.99 12.00
CA PRO A 67 0.03 1.82 11.52
C PRO A 67 -1.47 2.05 11.30
N LEU A 68 -2.16 2.68 12.26
CA LEU A 68 -3.58 3.01 12.12
C LEU A 68 -3.81 3.92 10.91
N PHE A 69 -3.03 5.00 10.81
CA PHE A 69 -3.15 5.97 9.74
C PHE A 69 -2.91 5.32 8.36
N ALA A 70 -1.80 4.59 8.21
CA ALA A 70 -1.45 3.93 6.96
C ALA A 70 -2.51 2.91 6.56
N TYR A 71 -2.96 2.07 7.51
CA TYR A 71 -3.99 1.07 7.23
C TYR A 71 -5.29 1.70 6.76
N VAL A 72 -5.83 2.68 7.50
CA VAL A 72 -7.12 3.31 7.13
C VAL A 72 -7.04 3.99 5.77
N MET A 73 -5.97 4.76 5.51
CA MET A 73 -5.85 5.47 4.22
C MET A 73 -5.77 4.50 3.03
N VAL A 74 -5.00 3.43 3.16
CA VAL A 74 -4.85 2.40 2.13
C VAL A 74 -6.14 1.57 1.99
N ARG A 75 -6.73 1.11 3.09
CA ARG A 75 -7.97 0.32 3.11
C ARG A 75 -9.10 1.05 2.39
N HIS A 76 -9.31 2.32 2.71
CA HIS A 76 -10.35 3.12 2.07
C HIS A 76 -10.04 3.44 0.61
N ALA A 77 -8.77 3.52 0.20
CA ALA A 77 -8.41 3.65 -1.20
C ALA A 77 -8.70 2.38 -2.01
N LEU A 78 -8.39 1.20 -1.45
CA LEU A 78 -8.72 -0.09 -2.06
C LEU A 78 -10.23 -0.28 -2.21
N ARG A 79 -11.02 0.01 -1.18
CA ARG A 79 -12.48 -0.13 -1.21
C ARG A 79 -13.15 0.76 -2.24
N ARG A 80 -12.64 1.99 -2.46
CA ARG A 80 -13.14 2.87 -3.54
C ARG A 80 -12.95 2.27 -4.94
N LEU A 81 -12.03 1.31 -5.10
CA LEU A 81 -11.78 0.59 -6.34
C LEU A 81 -12.39 -0.82 -6.32
N GLY A 82 -13.26 -1.14 -5.35
CA GLY A 82 -13.93 -2.43 -5.22
C GLY A 82 -13.08 -3.56 -4.64
N GLU A 83 -11.90 -3.24 -4.07
CA GLU A 83 -11.05 -4.23 -3.42
C GLU A 83 -11.36 -4.34 -1.93
N GLU A 84 -11.82 -5.53 -1.52
CA GLU A 84 -12.27 -5.83 -0.16
C GLU A 84 -11.30 -6.75 0.61
N ASP A 85 -10.23 -7.25 -0.01
CA ASP A 85 -9.23 -8.05 0.68
C ASP A 85 -8.46 -7.23 1.71
N ARG A 86 -8.68 -7.54 2.99
CA ARG A 86 -8.02 -6.88 4.12
C ARG A 86 -6.55 -7.24 4.24
N LEU A 87 -6.13 -8.43 3.79
CA LEU A 87 -4.73 -8.85 3.82
C LEU A 87 -3.90 -8.05 2.82
N LEU A 88 -4.46 -7.70 1.66
CA LEU A 88 -3.84 -6.75 0.73
C LEU A 88 -3.73 -5.35 1.36
N ALA A 89 -4.76 -4.90 2.08
CA ALA A 89 -4.70 -3.62 2.79
C ALA A 89 -3.59 -3.61 3.86
N ASP A 90 -3.48 -4.68 4.65
CA ASP A 90 -2.37 -4.86 5.61
C ASP A 90 -1.02 -4.83 4.92
N TYR A 91 -0.87 -5.57 3.81
CA TYR A 91 0.40 -5.64 3.10
C TYR A 91 0.84 -4.29 2.54
N LEU A 92 -0.08 -3.55 1.93
CA LEU A 92 0.21 -2.24 1.34
C LEU A 92 0.46 -1.17 2.40
N ALA A 93 -0.23 -1.22 3.54
CA ALA A 93 0.04 -0.36 4.67
C ALA A 93 1.43 -0.65 5.27
N ALA A 94 1.78 -1.94 5.44
CA ALA A 94 3.12 -2.34 5.85
C ALA A 94 4.18 -1.88 4.85
N LEU A 95 3.93 -2.02 3.54
CA LEU A 95 4.80 -1.50 2.49
C LEU A 95 5.06 -0.01 2.66
N MET A 96 4.00 0.78 2.90
CA MET A 96 4.10 2.22 3.14
C MET A 96 4.96 2.55 4.37
N LEU A 97 4.75 1.83 5.47
CA LEU A 97 5.50 2.04 6.72
C LEU A 97 6.97 1.67 6.57
N HIS A 98 7.26 0.50 6.00
CA HIS A 98 8.63 0.01 5.85
C HIS A 98 9.41 0.85 4.84
N PHE A 99 8.85 1.15 3.67
CA PHE A 99 9.60 1.87 2.61
C PHE A 99 9.64 3.38 2.84
N GLY A 100 8.72 3.94 3.63
CA GLY A 100 8.76 5.34 4.05
C GLY A 100 9.88 5.66 5.06
N LEU A 101 10.57 4.65 5.60
CA LEU A 101 11.58 4.82 6.65
C LEU A 101 12.97 4.30 6.22
N ARG A 102 14.01 5.03 6.63
CA ARG A 102 15.43 4.58 6.71
C ARG A 102 15.94 3.84 5.45
N ASP A 103 15.69 4.39 4.27
CA ASP A 103 16.16 3.90 2.97
C ASP A 103 15.75 2.46 2.58
N ARG A 104 14.79 1.86 3.29
CA ARG A 104 14.39 0.46 3.06
C ARG A 104 13.86 0.19 1.65
N ALA A 105 13.37 1.20 0.94
CA ALA A 105 12.96 1.09 -0.45
C ALA A 105 14.14 0.70 -1.37
N TRP A 106 15.36 1.14 -1.05
CA TRP A 106 16.54 0.94 -1.89
C TRP A 106 17.35 -0.29 -1.50
N ARG A 107 17.06 -0.92 -0.36
CA ARG A 107 17.78 -2.09 0.16
C ARG A 107 16.86 -3.29 0.28
N VAL A 108 17.30 -4.50 -0.10
CA VAL A 108 16.46 -5.71 -0.04
C VAL A 108 16.27 -6.21 1.41
N GLY A 109 17.27 -6.01 2.27
CA GLY A 109 17.20 -6.25 3.73
C GLY A 109 17.50 -4.98 4.53
N GLU A 110 17.13 -4.95 5.81
CA GLU A 110 17.42 -3.79 6.68
C GLU A 110 18.92 -3.56 6.90
N ALA A 111 19.71 -4.65 6.98
CA ALA A 111 21.16 -4.63 7.13
C ALA A 111 21.89 -5.03 5.83
N ASP A 112 21.22 -4.94 4.68
CA ASP A 112 21.84 -5.26 3.39
C ASP A 112 22.66 -4.06 2.91
N ASP A 113 23.92 -4.30 2.54
CA ASP A 113 24.82 -3.28 2.00
C ASP A 113 24.50 -2.97 0.53
N GLN A 114 23.87 -3.90 -0.19
CA GLN A 114 23.52 -3.68 -1.59
C GLN A 114 22.32 -2.74 -1.73
N VAL A 115 22.55 -1.68 -2.49
CA VAL A 115 21.55 -0.66 -2.81
C VAL A 115 21.16 -0.80 -4.27
N TYR A 116 19.87 -0.86 -4.54
CA TYR A 116 19.32 -0.92 -5.89
C TYR A 116 18.62 0.39 -6.21
N THR A 117 19.01 1.02 -7.31
CA THR A 117 18.48 2.31 -7.75
C THR A 117 17.51 2.18 -8.91
N THR A 118 17.48 1.02 -9.57
CA THR A 118 16.58 0.74 -10.69
C THR A 118 15.94 -0.65 -10.62
N LEU A 119 14.78 -0.80 -11.26
CA LEU A 119 14.14 -2.12 -11.44
C LEU A 119 14.97 -3.07 -12.30
N ALA A 120 15.81 -2.54 -13.20
CA ALA A 120 16.67 -3.36 -14.05
C ALA A 120 17.78 -4.03 -13.24
N GLU A 121 18.40 -3.30 -12.30
CA GLU A 121 19.38 -3.87 -11.36
C GLU A 121 18.73 -4.96 -10.49
N LEU A 122 17.56 -4.69 -9.91
CA LEU A 122 16.82 -5.70 -9.14
C LEU A 122 16.50 -6.92 -9.97
N PHE A 123 16.13 -6.73 -11.24
CA PHE A 123 15.78 -7.81 -12.13
C PHE A 123 16.99 -8.66 -12.53
N ALA A 124 18.18 -8.09 -12.66
CA ALA A 124 19.40 -8.84 -12.93
C ALA A 124 19.73 -9.85 -11.82
N ASP A 125 19.32 -9.55 -10.58
CA ASP A 125 19.67 -10.34 -9.39
C ASP A 125 18.54 -11.29 -8.94
N VAL A 126 17.45 -11.44 -9.72
CA VAL A 126 16.31 -12.31 -9.32
C VAL A 126 16.65 -13.80 -9.29
N ASP A 127 17.67 -14.22 -10.02
CA ASP A 127 18.11 -15.62 -10.14
C ASP A 127 19.42 -15.87 -9.39
N ASP A 128 19.60 -15.19 -8.26
CA ASP A 128 20.73 -15.42 -7.35
C ASP A 128 20.88 -16.91 -6.98
N PRO A 129 22.11 -17.47 -6.98
CA PRO A 129 22.36 -18.85 -6.60
C PRO A 129 21.89 -19.21 -5.18
N ASP A 130 21.88 -18.25 -4.25
CA ASP A 130 21.24 -18.42 -2.95
C ASP A 130 19.73 -18.25 -3.09
N GLY A 131 18.99 -19.35 -2.94
CA GLY A 131 17.52 -19.35 -3.01
C GLY A 131 16.85 -18.40 -2.00
N ARG A 132 17.49 -18.10 -0.85
CA ARG A 132 16.96 -17.09 0.08
C ARG A 132 17.13 -15.69 -0.48
N ARG A 133 18.32 -15.35 -0.99
CA ARG A 133 18.61 -14.08 -1.66
C ARG A 133 17.67 -13.87 -2.85
N SER A 134 17.57 -14.86 -3.74
CA SER A 134 16.68 -14.85 -4.90
C SER A 134 15.23 -14.55 -4.51
N PHE A 135 14.70 -15.23 -3.48
CA PHE A 135 13.35 -14.96 -2.98
C PHE A 135 13.15 -13.52 -2.49
N LEU A 136 14.11 -13.00 -1.73
CA LEU A 136 14.04 -11.63 -1.21
C LEU A 136 14.12 -10.60 -2.32
N VAL A 137 15.00 -10.80 -3.32
CA VAL A 137 15.12 -9.91 -4.48
C VAL A 137 13.84 -9.93 -5.33
N ARG A 138 13.28 -11.11 -5.61
CA ARG A 138 11.99 -11.27 -6.33
C ARG A 138 10.85 -10.54 -5.64
N THR A 139 10.74 -10.70 -4.32
CA THR A 139 9.75 -9.99 -3.49
C THR A 139 9.99 -8.48 -3.54
N HIS A 140 11.24 -8.05 -3.38
CA HIS A 140 11.61 -6.63 -3.38
C HIS A 140 11.39 -5.98 -4.75
N LEU A 141 11.58 -6.70 -5.85
CA LEU A 141 11.25 -6.22 -7.20
C LEU A 141 9.77 -5.87 -7.32
N GLY A 142 8.87 -6.74 -6.83
CA GLY A 142 7.43 -6.50 -6.77
C GLY A 142 7.10 -5.27 -5.92
N ASN A 143 7.61 -5.24 -4.70
CA ASN A 143 7.38 -4.17 -3.73
C ASN A 143 7.89 -2.81 -4.19
N TYR A 144 9.10 -2.77 -4.73
CA TYR A 144 9.73 -1.54 -5.18
C TYR A 144 9.02 -0.99 -6.43
N ALA A 145 8.66 -1.86 -7.38
CA ALA A 145 7.85 -1.45 -8.52
C ALA A 145 6.52 -0.85 -8.06
N LEU A 146 5.84 -1.48 -7.10
CA LEU A 146 4.55 -1.02 -6.59
C LEU A 146 4.68 0.28 -5.78
N TRP A 147 5.74 0.40 -4.98
CA TRP A 147 6.05 1.61 -4.22
C TRP A 147 6.28 2.81 -5.13
N VAL A 148 7.17 2.68 -6.12
CA VAL A 148 7.52 3.81 -7.00
C VAL A 148 6.34 4.17 -7.91
N SER A 149 5.69 3.17 -8.53
CA SER A 149 4.55 3.43 -9.42
C SER A 149 3.26 3.78 -8.69
N GLY A 150 3.11 3.39 -7.43
CA GLY A 150 1.98 3.71 -6.56
C GLY A 150 2.09 5.08 -5.91
N PHE A 151 3.24 5.41 -5.31
CA PHE A 151 3.39 6.67 -4.57
C PHE A 151 4.01 7.80 -5.39
N PHE A 152 4.76 7.53 -6.46
CA PHE A 152 5.46 8.56 -7.22
C PHE A 152 5.19 8.50 -8.74
N PRO A 153 3.93 8.33 -9.19
CA PRO A 153 3.64 8.18 -10.62
C PRO A 153 4.01 9.43 -11.44
N ASP A 154 3.83 10.63 -10.88
CA ASP A 154 4.19 11.88 -11.56
C ASP A 154 5.71 12.03 -11.75
N HIS A 155 6.51 11.41 -10.88
CA HIS A 155 7.97 11.38 -11.05
C HIS A 155 8.37 10.48 -12.22
N ILE A 156 7.69 9.33 -12.40
CA ILE A 156 7.92 8.41 -13.51
C ILE A 156 7.62 9.12 -14.84
N GLU A 157 6.43 9.71 -14.99
CA GLU A 157 6.05 10.41 -16.22
C GLU A 157 6.98 11.58 -16.53
N HIS A 158 7.35 12.36 -15.52
CA HIS A 158 8.31 13.46 -15.70
C HIS A 158 9.68 12.98 -16.18
N ARG A 159 10.16 11.85 -15.65
CA ARG A 159 11.43 11.25 -16.06
C ARG A 159 11.34 10.64 -17.46
N ARG A 160 10.20 10.05 -17.83
CA ARG A 160 9.92 9.57 -19.19
C ARG A 160 10.09 10.70 -20.21
N TRP A 161 9.40 11.82 -20.00
CA TRP A 161 9.45 12.97 -20.90
C TRP A 161 10.83 13.64 -20.98
N ARG A 162 11.55 13.76 -19.86
CA ARG A 162 12.84 14.48 -19.83
C ARG A 162 14.07 13.63 -20.16
N LYS A 163 14.04 12.34 -19.84
CA LYS A 163 15.23 11.47 -19.87
C LYS A 163 14.99 10.15 -20.61
N GLY A 164 13.84 9.97 -21.26
CA GLY A 164 13.48 8.70 -21.91
C GLY A 164 13.37 7.54 -20.92
N GLY A 165 13.04 7.82 -19.65
CA GLY A 165 12.87 6.79 -18.63
C GLY A 165 11.69 5.85 -18.92
N PRO A 166 11.65 4.66 -18.28
CA PRO A 166 10.54 3.73 -18.43
C PRO A 166 9.20 4.35 -18.00
N ASP A 167 8.10 3.91 -18.62
CA ASP A 167 6.74 4.35 -18.31
C ASP A 167 6.08 3.50 -17.21
N LEU A 168 4.87 3.89 -16.78
CA LEU A 168 4.14 3.16 -15.74
C LEU A 168 3.84 1.70 -16.11
N ASP A 169 3.63 1.40 -17.39
CA ASP A 169 3.37 0.04 -17.87
C ASP A 169 4.58 -0.87 -17.68
N TYR A 170 5.80 -0.34 -17.88
CA TYR A 170 7.03 -1.05 -17.54
C TYR A 170 7.09 -1.39 -16.04
N PHE A 171 6.81 -0.43 -15.15
CA PHE A 171 6.81 -0.69 -13.70
C PHE A 171 5.75 -1.73 -13.33
N GLU A 172 4.56 -1.67 -13.93
CA GLU A 172 3.50 -2.66 -13.73
C GLU A 172 3.94 -4.06 -14.19
N ALA A 173 4.52 -4.19 -15.38
CA ALA A 173 5.02 -5.47 -15.88
C ALA A 173 6.10 -6.08 -14.98
N MET A 174 7.07 -5.26 -14.56
CA MET A 174 8.17 -5.70 -13.67
C MET A 174 7.67 -6.07 -12.29
N GLY A 175 6.77 -5.28 -11.72
CA GLY A 175 6.20 -5.56 -10.40
C GLY A 175 5.36 -6.85 -10.38
N ARG A 176 4.52 -7.06 -11.40
CA ARG A 176 3.78 -8.31 -11.58
C ARG A 176 4.72 -9.50 -11.70
N ARG A 177 5.81 -9.37 -12.47
CA ARG A 177 6.80 -10.42 -12.61
C ARG A 177 7.49 -10.75 -11.28
N GLY A 178 7.92 -9.74 -10.53
CA GLY A 178 8.54 -9.93 -9.21
C GLY A 178 7.64 -10.71 -8.25
N PHE A 179 6.37 -10.31 -8.14
CA PHE A 179 5.41 -11.01 -7.29
C PHE A 179 5.09 -12.44 -7.76
N ARG A 180 4.96 -12.70 -9.07
CA ARG A 180 4.79 -14.09 -9.57
C ARG A 180 5.99 -14.97 -9.21
N LEU A 181 7.20 -14.49 -9.50
CA LEU A 181 8.43 -15.23 -9.19
C LEU A 181 8.59 -15.47 -7.68
N ALA A 182 8.12 -14.54 -6.85
CA ALA A 182 8.11 -14.69 -5.40
C ALA A 182 7.04 -15.72 -4.96
N ALA A 183 5.83 -15.66 -5.54
CA ALA A 183 4.73 -16.58 -5.23
C ALA A 183 5.09 -18.04 -5.55
N ASP A 184 5.77 -18.28 -6.68
CA ASP A 184 6.20 -19.60 -7.14
C ASP A 184 7.40 -20.16 -6.35
N HIS A 185 7.98 -19.37 -5.44
CA HIS A 185 9.15 -19.79 -4.67
C HIS A 185 8.73 -20.53 -3.39
N ARG A 186 9.40 -21.66 -3.08
CA ARG A 186 9.12 -22.48 -1.88
C ARG A 186 9.09 -21.69 -0.55
N LEU A 187 9.92 -20.65 -0.43
CA LEU A 187 9.92 -19.80 0.77
C LEU A 187 8.62 -18.99 0.94
N ALA A 188 7.88 -18.68 -0.14
CA ALA A 188 6.58 -18.04 -0.02
C ALA A 188 5.55 -18.97 0.64
N GLU A 189 5.55 -20.26 0.30
CA GLU A 189 4.70 -21.26 0.95
C GLU A 189 5.04 -21.38 2.44
N ASN A 190 6.33 -21.51 2.76
CA ASN A 190 6.82 -21.61 4.15
C ASN A 190 6.41 -20.42 5.03
N HIS A 191 6.28 -19.23 4.42
CA HIS A 191 5.87 -18.02 5.11
C HIS A 191 4.38 -17.68 4.95
N GLY A 192 3.59 -18.52 4.26
CA GLY A 192 2.16 -18.27 4.01
C GLY A 192 1.88 -17.09 3.08
N MET A 193 2.86 -16.64 2.30
CA MET A 193 2.77 -15.45 1.42
C MET A 193 2.48 -15.79 -0.04
N ALA A 194 2.50 -17.07 -0.43
CA ALA A 194 2.33 -17.48 -1.84
C ALA A 194 1.03 -16.92 -2.45
N THR A 195 -0.11 -17.13 -1.80
CA THR A 195 -1.40 -16.61 -2.26
C THR A 195 -1.42 -15.08 -2.30
N LEU A 196 -0.88 -14.42 -1.27
CA LEU A 196 -0.82 -12.95 -1.23
C LEU A 196 -0.04 -12.38 -2.41
N TYR A 197 1.13 -12.95 -2.72
CA TYR A 197 1.95 -12.51 -3.85
C TYR A 197 1.30 -12.84 -5.20
N ALA A 198 0.66 -14.00 -5.34
CA ALA A 198 -0.10 -14.33 -6.55
C ALA A 198 -1.22 -13.31 -6.80
N THR A 199 -2.02 -13.01 -5.77
CA THR A 199 -3.09 -12.00 -5.85
C THR A 199 -2.52 -10.61 -6.13
N ALA A 200 -1.42 -10.21 -5.49
CA ALA A 200 -0.76 -8.93 -5.75
C ALA A 200 -0.25 -8.82 -7.20
N ALA A 201 0.25 -9.91 -7.78
CA ALA A 201 0.67 -9.94 -9.18
C ALA A 201 -0.51 -9.88 -10.17
N GLU A 202 -1.64 -10.50 -9.82
CA GLU A 202 -2.84 -10.45 -10.63
C GLU A 202 -3.46 -9.05 -10.60
N ARG A 203 -3.61 -8.48 -9.40
CA ARG A 203 -4.31 -7.21 -9.13
C ARG A 203 -3.39 -6.00 -9.09
N PHE A 204 -2.15 -6.11 -9.54
CA PHE A 204 -1.13 -5.05 -9.42
C PHE A 204 -1.62 -3.67 -9.89
N GLY A 205 -2.28 -3.60 -11.05
CA GLY A 205 -2.80 -2.34 -11.57
C GLY A 205 -3.85 -1.67 -10.67
N LEU A 206 -4.68 -2.46 -9.98
CA LEU A 206 -5.65 -1.97 -8.99
C LEU A 206 -4.92 -1.48 -7.73
N LEU A 207 -3.98 -2.28 -7.20
CA LEU A 207 -3.19 -1.93 -6.02
C LEU A 207 -2.41 -0.63 -6.26
N ARG A 208 -1.76 -0.51 -7.43
CA ARG A 208 -1.07 0.71 -7.86
C ARG A 208 -2.03 1.89 -7.92
N ALA A 209 -3.21 1.73 -8.51
CA ALA A 209 -4.21 2.80 -8.58
C ALA A 209 -4.69 3.24 -7.18
N ALA A 210 -4.90 2.31 -6.25
CA ALA A 210 -5.25 2.65 -4.87
C ALA A 210 -4.14 3.47 -4.19
N LEU A 211 -2.88 3.07 -4.36
CA LEU A 211 -1.74 3.84 -3.85
C LEU A 211 -1.58 5.19 -4.54
N ASN A 212 -1.90 5.29 -5.84
CA ASN A 212 -1.96 6.57 -6.55
C ASN A 212 -2.97 7.50 -5.87
N ASP A 213 -4.18 7.02 -5.57
CA ASP A 213 -5.20 7.80 -4.86
C ASP A 213 -4.69 8.29 -3.48
N VAL A 214 -3.98 7.43 -2.73
CA VAL A 214 -3.38 7.80 -1.43
C VAL A 214 -2.32 8.89 -1.63
N SER A 215 -1.40 8.71 -2.57
CA SER A 215 -0.33 9.68 -2.83
C SER A 215 -0.87 11.02 -3.30
N ASP A 216 -1.82 10.97 -4.23
CA ASP A 216 -2.50 12.12 -4.80
C ASP A 216 -3.21 12.95 -3.72
N ALA A 217 -3.77 12.31 -2.69
CA ALA A 217 -4.49 12.98 -1.60
C ALA A 217 -3.57 13.45 -0.46
N LEU A 218 -2.48 12.73 -0.17
CA LEU A 218 -1.66 12.95 1.02
C LEU A 218 -0.28 13.56 0.75
N LEU A 219 0.42 13.06 -0.27
CA LEU A 219 1.81 13.43 -0.53
C LEU A 219 1.93 14.59 -1.52
N PHE A 220 1.06 14.62 -2.52
CA PHE A 220 1.08 15.62 -3.58
C PHE A 220 -0.30 16.23 -3.86
N PRO A 221 -1.03 16.75 -2.84
CA PRO A 221 -2.39 17.29 -3.03
C PRO A 221 -2.45 18.43 -4.06
N ASP A 222 -1.45 19.32 -4.07
CA ASP A 222 -1.46 20.54 -4.90
C ASP A 222 -0.79 20.35 -6.28
N ARG A 223 -0.51 19.11 -6.68
CA ARG A 223 0.17 18.83 -7.95
C ARG A 223 -0.82 18.57 -9.07
N HIS A 224 -0.89 19.45 -10.06
CA HIS A 224 -1.77 19.29 -11.21
C HIS A 224 -0.96 19.13 -12.50
N SER A 225 -1.20 18.05 -13.25
CA SER A 225 -0.61 17.82 -14.57
C SER A 225 -1.60 17.12 -15.50
N PRO A 226 -1.47 17.31 -16.83
CA PRO A 226 -2.27 16.55 -17.80
C PRO A 226 -2.12 15.03 -17.62
N ASP A 227 -0.90 14.54 -17.41
CA ASP A 227 -0.64 13.10 -17.20
C ASP A 227 -1.39 12.56 -15.96
N ARG A 228 -1.44 13.34 -14.87
CA ARG A 228 -2.20 12.96 -13.67
C ARG A 228 -3.70 12.90 -13.96
N LEU A 229 -4.27 13.88 -14.65
CA LEU A 229 -5.68 13.88 -15.04
C LEU A 229 -6.00 12.67 -15.92
N MET A 230 -5.17 12.39 -16.93
CA MET A 230 -5.34 11.23 -17.80
C MET A 230 -5.26 9.91 -17.04
N ARG A 231 -4.31 9.78 -16.10
CA ARG A 231 -4.20 8.62 -15.20
C ARG A 231 -5.47 8.45 -14.36
N GLN A 232 -5.96 9.51 -13.74
CA GLN A 232 -7.17 9.47 -12.90
C GLN A 232 -8.37 9.01 -13.73
N VAL A 233 -8.63 9.64 -14.87
CA VAL A 233 -9.74 9.26 -15.78
C VAL A 233 -9.63 7.79 -16.22
N THR A 234 -8.42 7.34 -16.55
CA THR A 234 -8.17 5.95 -16.95
C THR A 234 -8.45 4.97 -15.81
N ASN A 235 -7.98 5.29 -14.60
CA ASN A 235 -8.22 4.46 -13.41
C ASN A 235 -9.71 4.42 -13.04
N GLU A 236 -10.42 5.56 -13.13
CA GLU A 236 -11.87 5.61 -12.90
C GLU A 236 -12.64 4.76 -13.92
N ALA A 237 -12.29 4.87 -15.20
CA ALA A 237 -12.93 4.09 -16.26
C ALA A 237 -12.67 2.58 -16.08
N ARG A 238 -11.47 2.20 -15.65
CA ARG A 238 -11.05 0.80 -15.51
C ARG A 238 -11.60 0.13 -14.24
N TRP A 239 -11.69 0.86 -13.13
CA TRP A 239 -11.93 0.25 -11.81
C TRP A 239 -13.15 0.81 -11.07
N ARG A 240 -13.61 2.04 -11.35
CA ARG A 240 -14.78 2.62 -10.64
C ARG A 240 -16.12 2.34 -11.33
N ARG A 241 -16.13 1.84 -12.58
CA ARG A 241 -17.35 1.48 -13.31
C ARG A 241 -17.77 0.01 -13.16
N VAL A 242 -16.98 -0.79 -12.45
CA VAL A 242 -17.21 -2.24 -12.25
C VAL A 242 -17.78 -2.55 -10.86
N SER A 243 -17.86 -1.53 -10.00
CA SER A 243 -18.44 -1.57 -8.65
C SER A 243 -19.85 -0.96 -8.64
#